data_AF-A0A2S6BYQ3-F1
#
_entry.id   AF-A0A2S6BYQ3-F1
#
_cell.length_a   1.000
_cell.length_b   1.000
_cell.length_c   1.000
_cell.angle_alpha   90.00
_cell.angle_beta   90.00
_cell.angle_gamma   90.00
#
_symmetry.space_group_name_H-M   'P 1'
#
loop_
_entity.id
_entity.type
_entity.pdbx_description
1 polymer ?
#
loop_
_entity_poly.entity_id
_entity_poly.type
_entity_poly.pdbx_seq_one_letter_code
_entity_poly.pdbx_strand_id
1 'polypeptide(L)'
;MASESERNPSLNGRPGENASASDSDALITSTDPHHPANHICSLCVQFYGHGWVTGTGGGISIKHGDRVYLAPSGVQKELMKPQDIFVMDWATKQYLRRPQVLKPSACTPLFMSAYTNRGAGACIHTHSQWAVLVTLICEAGLQDPDSRNVFAMKEIEQIKGISRGGTGSQEIAEGGRKLGNLGYFDTMKIPIIENTAHEEDLEESMSQAMKAWPETCAILVKRHGVYVWGKDVAQAKTQCESLDYLFQLAVEMHKLGLKAKMSKLLKIAQRVLPTRKVADEGSTETTTDAITQHYDLLFLVDATASMGSYLHALNQALPQIIALSKLTNCFARIGILAYRDYDCTGGQLLEWSQWFTVGSMQHQPDLIAMARNLQMVGGRSWPEAVKTGLAKAHRVMRSNAKTLVVLYADAPPHFGDFKRFETNAREREALLKSGGYGGNGHMFTDWIQGARLLHEGSRSAQVISVINGRSSKSGCFEYLSTVTEGACIHLTDGSARNISQITIDLLLAWMGVKKEGSVASPLGAQLSCYRDAAGIRDIQSEQDPALGRFINLADVCFGRSSTVEYAQLSTDLLERRLNKRATPLQDLSNTYLSNEHYRMLVAQELREIIETDVTTMSLNPVFGSL
;
A
#
# COMPACT_ATOMS: atom_id res chain seq x y z
N MET A 1 -80.46 35.36 51.72
CA MET A 1 -80.37 36.59 50.90
C MET A 1 -79.23 36.40 49.92
N ALA A 2 -79.52 36.73 48.67
CA ALA A 2 -78.65 36.85 47.48
C ALA A 2 -77.29 37.56 47.76
N SER A 3 -76.24 37.54 46.94
CA SER A 3 -76.01 37.14 45.54
C SER A 3 -74.56 37.52 45.16
N GLU A 4 -74.02 36.89 44.09
CA GLU A 4 -73.23 37.51 42.98
C GLU A 4 -71.88 38.21 43.26
N SER A 5 -70.89 38.34 42.35
CA SER A 5 -70.68 37.97 40.94
C SER A 5 -69.21 38.24 40.53
N GLU A 6 -68.69 37.37 39.64
CA GLU A 6 -67.79 37.58 38.48
C GLU A 6 -66.86 38.81 38.23
N ARG A 7 -65.72 38.47 37.59
CA ARG A 7 -65.05 39.04 36.38
C ARG A 7 -63.68 39.78 36.46
N ASN A 8 -62.77 39.32 35.58
CA ASN A 8 -61.39 39.67 35.13
C ASN A 8 -61.23 41.10 34.51
N PRO A 9 -60.06 41.58 33.95
CA PRO A 9 -58.60 41.32 34.13
C PRO A 9 -57.66 42.59 34.06
N SER A 10 -56.33 42.37 34.19
CA SER A 10 -55.16 43.07 33.57
C SER A 10 -54.26 44.08 34.35
N LEU A 11 -52.94 43.82 34.20
CA LEU A 11 -51.73 44.68 34.13
C LEU A 11 -50.93 45.15 35.38
N ASN A 12 -49.63 44.84 35.27
CA ASN A 12 -48.39 45.51 35.73
C ASN A 12 -47.75 45.18 37.09
N GLY A 13 -46.51 44.65 37.02
CA GLY A 13 -45.49 44.74 38.06
C GLY A 13 -44.64 43.47 38.20
N ARG A 14 -43.47 43.42 37.55
CA ARG A 14 -42.47 42.32 37.58
C ARG A 14 -42.12 41.86 39.00
N PRO A 15 -41.77 40.56 39.17
CA PRO A 15 -40.57 40.23 39.93
C PRO A 15 -39.73 39.07 39.35
N GLY A 16 -38.41 39.19 39.47
CA GLY A 16 -37.51 38.02 39.64
C GLY A 16 -36.52 37.67 38.53
N GLU A 17 -35.66 38.60 38.10
CA GLU A 17 -34.39 38.27 37.43
C GLU A 17 -33.29 37.93 38.45
N ASN A 18 -32.40 37.00 38.05
CA ASN A 18 -31.08 36.67 38.60
C ASN A 18 -30.92 35.54 39.64
N ALA A 19 -31.44 34.35 39.31
CA ALA A 19 -30.88 33.08 39.83
C ALA A 19 -31.16 31.89 38.88
N SER A 20 -30.48 31.75 37.72
CA SER A 20 -30.54 30.48 36.94
C SER A 20 -29.54 30.27 35.79
N ALA A 21 -28.70 31.23 35.40
CA ALA A 21 -27.76 31.03 34.28
C ALA A 21 -26.33 30.60 34.69
N SER A 22 -25.87 30.96 35.90
CA SER A 22 -24.48 30.73 36.31
C SER A 22 -24.17 29.31 36.78
N ASP A 23 -25.19 28.53 37.18
CA ASP A 23 -24.99 27.20 37.78
C ASP A 23 -25.00 26.06 36.73
N SER A 24 -25.81 26.19 35.66
CA SER A 24 -25.85 25.18 34.58
C SER A 24 -24.61 25.20 33.70
N ASP A 25 -23.91 26.33 33.58
CA ASP A 25 -22.67 26.45 32.79
C ASP A 25 -21.47 25.74 33.44
N ALA A 26 -21.54 25.46 34.74
CA ALA A 26 -20.58 24.59 35.41
C ALA A 26 -20.57 23.18 34.80
N LEU A 27 -21.66 22.74 34.17
CA LEU A 27 -21.76 21.43 33.52
C LEU A 27 -20.92 21.29 32.26
N ILE A 28 -20.52 22.42 31.65
CA ILE A 28 -19.73 22.46 30.41
C ILE A 28 -18.36 23.13 30.59
N THR A 29 -18.09 23.69 31.77
CA THR A 29 -16.84 24.39 32.08
C THR A 29 -15.88 23.42 32.76
N SER A 30 -14.81 23.04 32.06
CA SER A 30 -13.74 22.20 32.62
C SER A 30 -12.42 22.51 31.94
N THR A 31 -11.32 22.45 32.70
CA THR A 31 -9.95 22.51 32.16
C THR A 31 -9.48 21.17 31.61
N ASP A 32 -10.19 20.07 31.90
CA ASP A 32 -9.88 18.75 31.38
C ASP A 32 -10.25 18.66 29.89
N PRO A 33 -9.29 18.42 28.98
CA PRO A 33 -9.56 18.27 27.55
C PRO A 33 -10.47 17.08 27.23
N HIS A 34 -10.54 16.07 28.09
CA HIS A 34 -11.39 14.88 27.92
C HIS A 34 -12.79 15.04 28.50
N HIS A 35 -13.07 16.16 29.19
CA HIS A 35 -14.43 16.48 29.59
C HIS A 35 -15.35 16.52 28.36
N PRO A 36 -16.54 15.88 28.38
CA PRO A 36 -17.36 15.71 27.18
C PRO A 36 -17.63 17.00 26.39
N ALA A 37 -17.86 18.13 27.07
CA ALA A 37 -18.09 19.41 26.40
C ALA A 37 -16.87 19.91 25.59
N ASN A 38 -15.65 19.64 26.06
CA ASN A 38 -14.41 19.99 25.34
C ASN A 38 -14.09 18.94 24.28
N HIS A 39 -14.27 17.67 24.63
CA HIS A 39 -13.90 16.54 23.79
C HIS A 39 -14.78 16.44 22.52
N ILE A 40 -16.09 16.72 22.63
CA ILE A 40 -16.99 16.80 21.46
C ILE A 40 -16.48 17.85 20.47
N CYS A 41 -16.13 19.04 20.92
CA CYS A 41 -15.60 20.10 20.06
C CYS A 41 -14.30 19.67 19.36
N SER A 42 -13.34 19.13 20.11
CA SER A 42 -12.06 18.66 19.56
C SER A 42 -12.25 17.54 18.51
N LEU A 43 -13.13 16.58 18.79
CA LEU A 43 -13.43 15.49 17.86
C LEU A 43 -14.15 15.98 16.61
N CYS A 44 -15.08 16.92 16.72
CA CYS A 44 -15.76 17.48 15.55
C CYS A 44 -14.81 18.23 14.62
N VAL A 45 -13.75 18.88 15.13
CA VAL A 45 -12.67 19.42 14.29
C VAL A 45 -11.95 18.30 13.52
N GLN A 46 -11.60 17.20 14.19
CA GLN A 46 -10.95 16.06 13.54
C GLN A 46 -11.86 15.41 12.49
N PHE A 47 -13.12 15.17 12.85
CA PHE A 47 -14.13 14.58 11.97
C PHE A 47 -14.40 15.46 10.76
N TYR A 48 -14.36 16.79 10.91
CA TYR A 48 -14.46 17.71 9.78
C TYR A 48 -13.26 17.54 8.83
N GLY A 49 -12.04 17.42 9.37
CA GLY A 49 -10.83 17.12 8.59
C GLY A 49 -10.89 15.79 7.84
N HIS A 50 -11.63 14.80 8.35
CA HIS A 50 -11.90 13.53 7.67
C HIS A 50 -13.07 13.60 6.66
N GLY A 51 -13.78 14.73 6.58
CA GLY A 51 -14.96 14.88 5.73
C GLY A 51 -16.24 14.26 6.30
N TRP A 52 -16.24 13.85 7.57
CA TRP A 52 -17.35 13.12 8.20
C TRP A 52 -18.53 13.99 8.65
N VAL A 53 -18.27 15.26 8.99
CA VAL A 53 -19.26 16.20 9.55
C VAL A 53 -19.35 17.50 8.75
N THR A 54 -19.37 17.37 7.42
CA THR A 54 -19.44 18.52 6.49
C THR A 54 -20.87 19.07 6.39
N GLY A 55 -21.01 20.35 5.99
CA GLY A 55 -22.32 20.95 5.72
C GLY A 55 -23.26 20.99 6.94
N THR A 56 -22.72 21.09 8.16
CA THR A 56 -23.44 21.04 9.46
C THR A 56 -24.02 19.68 9.86
N GLY A 57 -23.90 18.66 9.00
CA GLY A 57 -24.37 17.29 9.24
C GLY A 57 -23.43 16.48 10.14
N GLY A 58 -23.94 15.36 10.66
CA GLY A 58 -23.20 14.48 11.56
C GLY A 58 -22.86 15.08 12.93
N GLY A 59 -22.08 14.35 13.72
CA GLY A 59 -21.63 14.77 15.04
C GLY A 59 -21.33 13.59 15.96
N ILE A 60 -21.16 13.89 17.24
CA ILE A 60 -20.94 12.89 18.28
C ILE A 60 -21.72 13.28 19.54
N SER A 61 -22.23 12.27 20.24
CA SER A 61 -22.74 12.39 21.59
C SER A 61 -21.94 11.51 22.55
N ILE A 62 -21.77 11.99 23.79
CA ILE A 62 -21.05 11.29 24.85
C ILE A 62 -21.95 11.18 26.08
N LYS A 63 -22.14 9.96 26.59
CA LYS A 63 -22.75 9.70 27.90
C LYS A 63 -21.64 9.61 28.95
N HIS A 64 -21.72 10.47 29.97
CA HIS A 64 -20.74 10.54 31.05
C HIS A 64 -21.46 10.57 32.40
N GLY A 65 -21.33 9.47 33.16
CA GLY A 65 -22.15 9.24 34.36
C GLY A 65 -23.64 9.24 34.01
N ASP A 66 -24.40 10.06 34.75
CA ASP A 66 -25.84 10.25 34.57
C ASP A 66 -26.19 11.39 33.61
N ARG A 67 -25.24 11.83 32.77
CA ARG A 67 -25.43 12.93 31.82
C ARG A 67 -25.12 12.51 30.40
N VAL A 68 -25.82 13.13 29.45
CA VAL A 68 -25.62 12.98 28.01
C VAL A 68 -25.29 14.35 27.42
N TYR A 69 -24.16 14.43 26.73
CA TYR A 69 -23.67 15.64 26.09
C TYR A 69 -23.93 15.57 24.59
N LEU A 70 -24.54 16.62 24.05
CA LEU A 70 -25.05 16.66 22.68
C LEU A 70 -24.59 17.93 21.97
N ALA A 71 -24.13 17.76 20.73
CA ALA A 71 -23.86 18.89 19.84
C ALA A 71 -25.18 19.57 19.40
N PRO A 72 -25.17 20.89 19.15
CA PRO A 72 -26.31 21.61 18.60
C PRO A 72 -26.55 21.28 17.11
N SER A 73 -27.80 21.47 16.68
CA SER A 73 -28.18 21.37 15.26
C SER A 73 -27.73 22.61 14.46
N GLY A 74 -27.45 22.43 13.17
CA GLY A 74 -27.29 23.52 12.20
C GLY A 74 -26.04 24.42 12.37
N VAL A 75 -25.10 24.05 13.25
CA VAL A 75 -23.83 24.79 13.40
C VAL A 75 -22.69 24.11 12.62
N GLN A 76 -21.71 24.92 12.24
CA GLN A 76 -20.40 24.47 11.74
C GLN A 76 -19.69 23.69 12.86
N LYS A 77 -19.50 22.39 12.65
CA LYS A 77 -19.10 21.43 13.70
C LYS A 77 -17.66 21.66 14.16
N GLU A 78 -16.81 22.14 13.26
CA GLU A 78 -15.41 22.51 13.49
C GLU A 78 -15.22 23.83 14.25
N LEU A 79 -16.26 24.68 14.34
CA LEU A 79 -16.20 25.96 15.07
C LEU A 79 -16.92 25.92 16.42
N MET A 80 -17.46 24.75 16.81
CA MET A 80 -18.21 24.60 18.06
C MET A 80 -17.34 24.86 19.28
N LYS A 81 -17.94 25.52 20.28
CA LYS A 81 -17.34 25.77 21.59
C LYS A 81 -18.09 25.00 22.67
N PRO A 82 -17.49 24.74 23.84
CA PRO A 82 -18.16 24.07 24.95
C PRO A 82 -19.48 24.73 25.37
N GLN A 83 -19.60 26.05 25.20
CA GLN A 83 -20.81 26.82 25.50
C GLN A 83 -21.99 26.46 24.58
N ASP A 84 -21.72 25.87 23.43
CA ASP A 84 -22.73 25.43 22.47
C ASP A 84 -23.29 24.03 22.79
N ILE A 85 -22.69 23.31 23.74
CA ILE A 85 -23.05 21.93 24.08
C ILE A 85 -24.31 21.88 24.95
N PHE A 86 -25.24 21.01 24.56
CA PHE A 86 -26.40 20.65 25.35
C PHE A 86 -26.05 19.57 26.38
N VAL A 87 -26.65 19.64 27.56
CA VAL A 87 -26.51 18.63 28.61
C VAL A 87 -27.89 18.13 28.99
N MET A 88 -28.09 16.82 28.92
CA MET A 88 -29.32 16.14 29.26
C MET A 88 -29.08 15.15 30.39
N ASP A 89 -30.04 15.03 31.29
CA ASP A 89 -30.06 14.03 32.34
C ASP A 89 -30.44 12.65 31.78
N TRP A 90 -29.67 11.63 32.12
CA TRP A 90 -29.85 10.28 31.58
C TRP A 90 -31.11 9.60 32.13
N ALA A 91 -31.52 9.86 33.38
CA ALA A 91 -32.66 9.20 33.98
C ALA A 91 -33.99 9.81 33.50
N THR A 92 -34.10 11.14 33.57
CA THR A 92 -35.32 11.90 33.27
C THR A 92 -35.45 12.30 31.81
N LYS A 93 -34.36 12.24 31.03
CA LYS A 93 -34.26 12.73 29.65
C LYS A 93 -34.54 14.24 29.52
N GLN A 94 -34.48 14.99 30.62
CA GLN A 94 -34.65 16.44 30.61
C GLN A 94 -33.33 17.16 30.35
N TYR A 95 -33.38 18.29 29.67
CA TYR A 95 -32.19 19.11 29.45
C TYR A 95 -31.84 19.89 30.72
N LEU A 96 -30.69 19.57 31.30
CA LEU A 96 -30.09 20.31 32.42
C LEU A 96 -29.48 21.64 31.95
N ARG A 97 -29.05 21.69 30.69
CA ARG A 97 -28.49 22.89 30.07
C ARG A 97 -28.88 23.01 28.61
N ARG A 98 -29.27 24.22 28.19
CA ARG A 98 -29.53 24.60 26.80
C ARG A 98 -28.82 25.92 26.47
N PRO A 99 -28.02 26.01 25.39
CA PRO A 99 -27.56 27.29 24.84
C PRO A 99 -28.75 28.16 24.43
N GLN A 100 -28.67 29.48 24.62
CA GLN A 100 -29.83 30.37 24.47
C GLN A 100 -30.40 30.49 23.04
N VAL A 101 -29.56 30.31 22.01
CA VAL A 101 -29.93 30.60 20.60
C VAL A 101 -29.88 29.36 19.71
N LEU A 102 -29.60 28.18 20.27
CA LEU A 102 -29.40 26.95 19.50
C LEU A 102 -30.52 25.94 19.78
N LYS A 103 -30.73 25.04 18.83
CA LYS A 103 -31.66 23.90 18.97
C LYS A 103 -30.87 22.60 19.17
N PRO A 104 -31.39 21.63 19.94
CA PRO A 104 -30.77 20.32 20.06
C PRO A 104 -30.71 19.61 18.71
N SER A 105 -29.74 18.70 18.54
CA SER A 105 -29.59 17.92 17.31
C SER A 105 -30.81 17.06 17.03
N ALA A 106 -31.22 16.97 15.76
CA ALA A 106 -32.25 16.04 15.31
C ALA A 106 -31.81 14.57 15.46
N CYS A 107 -30.49 14.31 15.54
CA CYS A 107 -29.93 12.99 15.82
C CYS A 107 -30.10 12.55 17.29
N THR A 108 -30.63 13.40 18.18
CA THR A 108 -30.73 13.10 19.62
C THR A 108 -31.45 11.78 19.91
N PRO A 109 -32.65 11.49 19.34
CA PRO A 109 -33.33 10.22 19.59
C PRO A 109 -32.51 9.00 19.13
N LEU A 110 -31.72 9.14 18.07
CA LEU A 110 -30.88 8.07 17.52
C LEU A 110 -29.67 7.78 18.43
N PHE A 111 -29.02 8.81 18.97
CA PHE A 111 -27.98 8.63 19.99
C PHE A 111 -28.55 7.96 21.24
N MET A 112 -29.76 8.36 21.64
CA MET A 112 -30.45 7.77 22.80
C MET A 112 -30.81 6.30 22.57
N SER A 113 -31.14 5.92 21.33
CA SER A 113 -31.34 4.52 20.95
C SER A 113 -30.07 3.69 21.14
N ALA A 114 -28.89 4.22 20.78
CA ALA A 114 -27.63 3.53 21.03
C ALA A 114 -27.35 3.36 22.54
N TYR A 115 -27.58 4.39 23.35
CA TYR A 115 -27.38 4.29 24.80
C TYR A 115 -28.36 3.31 25.46
N THR A 116 -29.62 3.32 25.05
CA THR A 116 -30.68 2.50 25.65
C THR A 116 -30.60 1.05 25.22
N ASN A 117 -30.38 0.78 23.93
CA ASN A 117 -30.43 -0.58 23.38
C ASN A 117 -29.07 -1.29 23.34
N ARG A 118 -27.96 -0.56 23.58
CA ARG A 118 -26.60 -1.11 23.50
C ARG A 118 -25.71 -0.81 24.70
N GLY A 119 -26.15 0.02 25.64
CA GLY A 119 -25.31 0.43 26.76
C GLY A 119 -24.06 1.20 26.31
N ALA A 120 -24.15 1.93 25.20
CA ALA A 120 -23.03 2.70 24.67
C ALA A 120 -22.64 3.86 25.61
N GLY A 121 -21.37 4.24 25.57
CA GLY A 121 -20.86 5.46 26.21
C GLY A 121 -20.64 6.61 25.22
N ALA A 122 -20.52 6.31 23.92
CA ALA A 122 -20.47 7.30 22.87
C ALA A 122 -21.14 6.80 21.58
N CYS A 123 -21.69 7.72 20.81
CA CYS A 123 -22.23 7.44 19.49
C CYS A 123 -21.85 8.55 18.52
N ILE A 124 -21.32 8.16 17.36
CA ILE A 124 -20.85 9.03 16.29
C ILE A 124 -21.81 8.87 15.11
N HIS A 125 -22.18 9.99 14.52
CA HIS A 125 -22.91 10.04 13.28
C HIS A 125 -22.06 10.75 12.21
N THR A 126 -21.88 10.12 11.06
CA THR A 126 -21.15 10.73 9.94
C THR A 126 -21.98 10.75 8.68
N HIS A 127 -21.78 11.79 7.88
CA HIS A 127 -22.27 11.92 6.50
C HIS A 127 -21.14 11.59 5.52
N SER A 128 -20.32 10.59 5.85
CA SER A 128 -19.22 10.17 5.00
C SER A 128 -19.73 9.81 3.60
N GLN A 129 -19.07 10.33 2.57
CA GLN A 129 -19.38 9.99 1.18
C GLN A 129 -19.22 8.49 0.93
N TRP A 130 -18.28 7.83 1.64
CA TRP A 130 -18.08 6.39 1.52
C TRP A 130 -19.25 5.61 2.09
N ALA A 131 -19.79 6.02 3.24
CA ALA A 131 -21.01 5.45 3.82
C ALA A 131 -22.20 5.59 2.86
N VAL A 132 -22.39 6.78 2.27
CA VAL A 132 -23.43 7.04 1.27
C VAL A 132 -23.28 6.13 0.05
N LEU A 133 -22.08 6.06 -0.54
CA LEU A 133 -21.83 5.26 -1.74
C LEU A 133 -22.03 3.76 -1.50
N VAL A 134 -21.62 3.21 -0.35
CA VAL A 134 -21.86 1.78 -0.09
C VAL A 134 -23.35 1.46 0.04
N THR A 135 -24.17 2.38 0.57
CA THR A 135 -25.63 2.17 0.60
C THR A 135 -26.21 2.08 -0.81
N LEU A 136 -25.75 2.94 -1.73
CA LEU A 136 -26.17 2.93 -3.13
C LEU A 136 -25.72 1.67 -3.88
N ILE A 137 -24.50 1.20 -3.63
CA ILE A 137 -23.97 -0.05 -4.21
C ILE A 137 -24.80 -1.25 -3.75
N CYS A 138 -25.19 -1.30 -2.47
CA CYS A 138 -26.02 -2.38 -1.93
C CYS A 138 -27.45 -2.28 -2.47
N GLU A 139 -28.04 -1.08 -2.54
CA GLU A 139 -29.36 -0.82 -3.12
C GLU A 139 -29.44 -1.29 -4.58
N ALA A 140 -28.39 -1.04 -5.37
CA ALA A 140 -28.29 -1.49 -6.76
C ALA A 140 -28.08 -3.00 -6.92
N GLY A 141 -27.94 -3.76 -5.83
CA GLY A 141 -27.67 -5.21 -5.88
C GLY A 141 -26.26 -5.56 -6.38
N LEU A 142 -25.37 -4.57 -6.47
CA LEU A 142 -24.01 -4.74 -7.00
C LEU A 142 -23.07 -5.41 -5.98
N GLN A 143 -23.47 -5.42 -4.72
CA GLN A 143 -22.77 -6.10 -3.65
C GLN A 143 -23.25 -7.54 -3.47
N ASP A 144 -24.56 -7.74 -3.35
CA ASP A 144 -25.24 -9.03 -3.23
C ASP A 144 -26.66 -8.84 -3.79
N PRO A 145 -27.02 -9.50 -4.91
CA PRO A 145 -28.35 -9.37 -5.50
C PRO A 145 -29.49 -9.77 -4.56
N ASP A 146 -29.21 -10.71 -3.65
CA ASP A 146 -30.19 -11.31 -2.73
C ASP A 146 -30.28 -10.54 -1.39
N SER A 147 -29.33 -9.64 -1.12
CA SER A 147 -29.26 -8.89 0.13
C SER A 147 -28.87 -7.43 -0.10
N ARG A 148 -29.88 -6.58 -0.33
CA ARG A 148 -29.71 -5.14 -0.64
C ARG A 148 -29.70 -4.22 0.58
N ASN A 149 -30.11 -4.73 1.74
CA ASN A 149 -30.26 -3.96 2.98
C ASN A 149 -29.18 -4.30 4.02
N VAL A 150 -28.09 -4.92 3.60
CA VAL A 150 -26.95 -5.25 4.47
C VAL A 150 -25.67 -5.01 3.70
N PHE A 151 -24.75 -4.25 4.29
CA PHE A 151 -23.38 -4.17 3.85
C PHE A 151 -22.55 -5.25 4.55
N ALA A 152 -21.82 -6.06 3.80
CA ALA A 152 -21.02 -7.17 4.28
C ALA A 152 -19.64 -7.21 3.62
N MET A 153 -18.62 -7.47 4.45
CA MET A 153 -17.24 -7.68 4.02
C MET A 153 -16.56 -8.74 4.88
N LYS A 154 -15.57 -9.42 4.32
CA LYS A 154 -14.76 -10.45 4.99
C LYS A 154 -13.30 -10.33 4.53
N GLU A 155 -12.38 -10.98 5.25
CA GLU A 155 -10.98 -11.16 4.82
C GLU A 155 -10.21 -9.83 4.64
N ILE A 156 -10.54 -8.82 5.44
CA ILE A 156 -9.82 -7.54 5.52
C ILE A 156 -9.41 -7.28 6.97
N GLU A 157 -8.14 -6.92 7.18
CA GLU A 157 -7.55 -6.76 8.51
C GLU A 157 -8.30 -5.76 9.41
N GLN A 158 -8.81 -4.67 8.81
CA GLN A 158 -9.56 -3.63 9.51
C GLN A 158 -10.84 -4.13 10.20
N ILE A 159 -11.36 -5.31 9.83
CA ILE A 159 -12.51 -5.94 10.51
C ILE A 159 -12.19 -6.22 11.99
N LYS A 160 -10.93 -6.43 12.35
CA LYS A 160 -10.51 -6.63 13.76
C LYS A 160 -10.75 -5.44 14.67
N GLY A 161 -10.95 -4.25 14.09
CA GLY A 161 -11.33 -3.04 14.83
C GLY A 161 -12.80 -3.03 15.29
N ILE A 162 -13.63 -3.96 14.80
CA ILE A 162 -15.06 -4.00 15.04
C ILE A 162 -15.39 -4.94 16.21
N SER A 163 -16.06 -4.40 17.24
CA SER A 163 -16.50 -5.18 18.40
C SER A 163 -17.88 -5.79 18.14
N ARG A 164 -18.06 -7.07 18.49
CA ARG A 164 -19.38 -7.73 18.49
C ARG A 164 -20.31 -7.00 19.46
N GLY A 165 -21.48 -6.62 18.96
CA GLY A 165 -22.49 -5.82 19.67
C GLY A 165 -22.12 -4.35 19.86
N GLY A 166 -20.98 -3.90 19.33
CA GLY A 166 -20.48 -2.53 19.41
C GLY A 166 -19.84 -2.11 20.72
N THR A 167 -20.18 -2.73 21.85
CA THR A 167 -19.58 -2.42 23.16
C THR A 167 -18.49 -3.41 23.60
N GLY A 168 -18.51 -4.66 23.12
CA GLY A 168 -17.45 -5.66 23.32
C GLY A 168 -17.08 -5.96 24.79
N SER A 169 -16.04 -6.77 25.01
CA SER A 169 -15.44 -7.00 26.34
C SER A 169 -14.18 -6.12 26.55
N GLN A 170 -13.81 -5.90 27.81
CA GLN A 170 -12.52 -5.30 28.19
C GLN A 170 -11.40 -6.35 28.20
N GLU A 171 -11.73 -7.64 28.20
CA GLU A 171 -10.79 -8.73 28.33
C GLU A 171 -9.93 -8.90 27.07
N ILE A 172 -8.65 -9.24 27.27
CA ILE A 172 -7.68 -9.50 26.22
C ILE A 172 -7.37 -11.00 26.27
N ALA A 173 -7.67 -11.71 25.19
CA ALA A 173 -7.28 -13.10 24.99
C ALA A 173 -5.77 -13.23 24.80
N GLU A 174 -5.23 -14.43 25.04
CA GLU A 174 -3.83 -14.75 24.74
C GLU A 174 -3.49 -14.36 23.29
N GLY A 175 -2.34 -13.69 23.11
CA GLY A 175 -1.94 -13.12 21.82
C GLY A 175 -2.42 -11.68 21.55
N GLY A 176 -2.97 -10.98 22.55
CA GLY A 176 -3.26 -9.53 22.46
C GLY A 176 -4.57 -9.17 21.75
N ARG A 177 -5.42 -10.16 21.44
CA ARG A 177 -6.74 -9.94 20.83
C ARG A 177 -7.77 -9.60 21.90
N LYS A 178 -8.49 -8.48 21.77
CA LYS A 178 -9.66 -8.21 22.63
C LYS A 178 -10.72 -9.29 22.44
N LEU A 179 -11.11 -9.96 23.53
CA LEU A 179 -12.17 -10.95 23.54
C LEU A 179 -13.47 -10.25 23.10
N GLY A 180 -14.12 -10.75 22.05
CA GLY A 180 -15.34 -10.14 21.51
C GLY A 180 -15.18 -9.23 20.29
N ASN A 181 -13.97 -8.98 19.76
CA ASN A 181 -13.83 -8.36 18.44
C ASN A 181 -13.97 -9.39 17.30
N LEU A 182 -14.47 -8.93 16.15
CA LEU A 182 -14.44 -9.72 14.92
C LEU A 182 -12.99 -10.07 14.55
N GLY A 183 -12.80 -11.21 13.90
CA GLY A 183 -11.52 -11.68 13.39
C GLY A 183 -11.35 -11.39 11.90
N TYR A 184 -10.14 -11.58 11.38
CA TYR A 184 -9.85 -11.45 9.94
C TYR A 184 -10.78 -12.32 9.07
N PHE A 185 -11.07 -13.54 9.51
CA PHE A 185 -11.94 -14.49 8.80
C PHE A 185 -13.44 -14.32 9.09
N ASP A 186 -13.83 -13.41 10.00
CA ASP A 186 -15.23 -13.14 10.27
C ASP A 186 -15.84 -12.30 9.13
N THR A 187 -17.12 -12.53 8.83
CA THR A 187 -17.88 -11.65 7.94
C THR A 187 -18.51 -10.54 8.78
N MET A 188 -18.02 -9.32 8.61
CA MET A 188 -18.65 -8.14 9.19
C MET A 188 -19.92 -7.79 8.41
N LYS A 189 -21.00 -7.46 9.13
CA LYS A 189 -22.31 -7.12 8.56
C LYS A 189 -22.88 -5.88 9.23
N ILE A 190 -23.21 -4.86 8.44
CA ILE A 190 -23.83 -3.60 8.87
C ILE A 190 -25.21 -3.49 8.20
N PRO A 191 -26.30 -3.50 8.98
CA PRO A 191 -27.63 -3.31 8.43
C PRO A 191 -27.80 -1.89 7.84
N ILE A 192 -28.61 -1.81 6.79
CA ILE A 192 -28.93 -0.58 6.08
C ILE A 192 -30.43 -0.34 6.21
N ILE A 193 -30.82 0.81 6.76
CA ILE A 193 -32.22 1.25 6.89
C ILE A 193 -32.54 2.33 5.83
N GLU A 194 -33.83 2.46 5.50
CA GLU A 194 -34.32 3.53 4.64
C GLU A 194 -34.16 4.90 5.31
N ASN A 195 -33.94 5.93 4.51
CA ASN A 195 -33.94 7.30 5.00
C ASN A 195 -35.37 7.84 5.10
N THR A 196 -35.58 8.80 6.00
CA THR A 196 -36.85 9.52 6.18
C THR A 196 -36.64 11.01 5.95
N ALA A 197 -37.73 11.77 5.78
CA ALA A 197 -37.66 13.22 5.58
C ALA A 197 -37.21 13.96 6.86
N HIS A 198 -37.55 13.43 8.03
CA HIS A 198 -37.12 13.94 9.32
C HIS A 198 -36.31 12.87 10.04
N GLU A 199 -35.13 13.25 10.56
CA GLU A 199 -34.21 12.31 11.20
C GLU A 199 -34.83 11.60 12.41
N GLU A 200 -35.67 12.29 13.17
CA GLU A 200 -36.38 11.73 14.33
C GLU A 200 -37.26 10.51 13.98
N ASP A 201 -37.79 10.43 12.76
CA ASP A 201 -38.58 9.28 12.28
C ASP A 201 -37.74 8.01 12.07
N LEU A 202 -36.40 8.13 12.06
CA LEU A 202 -35.50 6.98 11.95
C LEU A 202 -35.42 6.16 13.24
N GLU A 203 -35.83 6.70 14.39
CA GLU A 203 -35.64 6.05 15.70
C GLU A 203 -36.20 4.63 15.73
N GLU A 204 -37.43 4.43 15.25
CA GLU A 204 -38.09 3.13 15.27
C GLU A 204 -37.34 2.11 14.40
N SER A 205 -37.04 2.48 13.14
CA SER A 205 -36.35 1.59 12.21
C SER A 205 -34.93 1.27 12.66
N MET A 206 -34.23 2.23 13.28
CA MET A 206 -32.93 2.03 13.90
C MET A 206 -33.04 1.06 15.09
N SER A 207 -34.03 1.21 15.97
CA SER A 207 -34.25 0.30 17.10
C SER A 207 -34.60 -1.13 16.65
N GLN A 208 -35.41 -1.27 15.61
CA GLN A 208 -35.73 -2.56 15.01
C GLN A 208 -34.48 -3.21 14.39
N ALA A 209 -33.68 -2.45 13.63
CA ALA A 209 -32.42 -2.94 13.07
C ALA A 209 -31.44 -3.36 14.16
N MET A 210 -31.35 -2.61 15.26
CA MET A 210 -30.60 -3.02 16.45
C MET A 210 -31.11 -4.36 16.99
N LYS A 211 -32.42 -4.56 17.20
CA LYS A 211 -32.93 -5.84 17.71
C LYS A 211 -32.63 -7.02 16.78
N ALA A 212 -32.76 -6.81 15.46
CA ALA A 212 -32.50 -7.84 14.46
C ALA A 212 -31.01 -8.17 14.30
N TRP A 213 -30.12 -7.21 14.56
CA TRP A 213 -28.67 -7.34 14.41
C TRP A 213 -27.95 -7.09 15.74
N PRO A 214 -28.06 -8.00 16.72
CA PRO A 214 -27.52 -7.81 18.06
C PRO A 214 -25.99 -7.64 18.06
N GLU A 215 -25.30 -8.26 17.09
CA GLU A 215 -23.84 -8.25 16.97
C GLU A 215 -23.29 -6.99 16.26
N THR A 216 -24.14 -6.11 15.71
CA THR A 216 -23.67 -4.94 14.96
C THR A 216 -23.26 -3.79 15.87
N CYS A 217 -22.27 -3.01 15.43
CA CYS A 217 -21.80 -1.79 16.09
C CYS A 217 -22.26 -0.51 15.39
N ALA A 218 -22.96 -0.64 14.27
CA ALA A 218 -23.37 0.48 13.44
C ALA A 218 -24.62 0.19 12.63
N ILE A 219 -25.29 1.26 12.20
CA ILE A 219 -26.40 1.21 11.23
C ILE A 219 -26.11 2.23 10.14
N LEU A 220 -26.19 1.79 8.88
CA LEU A 220 -26.16 2.65 7.71
C LEU A 220 -27.58 3.17 7.42
N VAL A 221 -27.69 4.43 7.04
CA VAL A 221 -28.93 5.04 6.56
C VAL A 221 -28.74 5.36 5.09
N LYS A 222 -29.62 4.82 4.22
CA LYS A 222 -29.48 4.97 2.77
C LYS A 222 -29.35 6.44 2.38
N ARG A 223 -28.38 6.76 1.51
CA ARG A 223 -28.21 8.11 0.95
C ARG A 223 -28.00 9.21 1.99
N HIS A 224 -27.60 8.84 3.21
CA HIS A 224 -27.47 9.77 4.33
C HIS A 224 -26.11 9.59 5.02
N GLY A 225 -25.86 8.43 5.63
CA GLY A 225 -24.66 8.26 6.45
C GLY A 225 -24.67 7.02 7.31
N VAL A 226 -23.92 7.05 8.41
CA VAL A 226 -23.81 5.95 9.36
C VAL A 226 -23.89 6.44 10.81
N TYR A 227 -24.47 5.62 11.68
CA TYR A 227 -24.43 5.76 13.13
C TYR A 227 -23.57 4.64 13.71
N VAL A 228 -22.54 4.97 14.49
CA VAL A 228 -21.57 4.04 15.07
C VAL A 228 -21.51 4.27 16.57
N TRP A 229 -21.55 3.21 17.39
CA TRP A 229 -21.52 3.34 18.85
C TRP A 229 -20.44 2.47 19.48
N GLY A 230 -19.97 2.87 20.66
CA GLY A 230 -19.00 2.14 21.46
C GLY A 230 -19.23 2.33 22.96
N LYS A 231 -18.61 1.48 23.78
CA LYS A 231 -18.65 1.56 25.25
C LYS A 231 -18.06 2.87 25.78
N ASP A 232 -17.15 3.45 25.01
CA ASP A 232 -16.50 4.73 25.27
C ASP A 232 -16.19 5.43 23.93
N VAL A 233 -15.69 6.66 24.03
CA VAL A 233 -15.33 7.49 22.89
C VAL A 233 -14.25 6.85 22.03
N ALA A 234 -13.25 6.21 22.65
CA ALA A 234 -12.14 5.61 21.94
C ALA A 234 -12.61 4.45 21.06
N GLN A 235 -13.43 3.54 21.60
CA GLN A 235 -14.00 2.43 20.84
C GLN A 235 -14.95 2.92 19.75
N ALA A 236 -15.83 3.89 20.05
CA ALA A 236 -16.73 4.44 19.03
C ALA A 236 -15.93 5.05 17.86
N LYS A 237 -14.88 5.83 18.15
CA LYS A 237 -14.01 6.44 17.15
C LYS A 237 -13.25 5.40 16.33
N THR A 238 -12.57 4.45 16.97
CA THR A 238 -11.81 3.38 16.28
C THR A 238 -12.71 2.53 15.38
N GLN A 239 -13.93 2.21 15.82
CA GLN A 239 -14.90 1.49 14.99
C GLN A 239 -15.37 2.34 13.82
N CYS A 240 -15.60 3.65 14.04
CA CYS A 240 -16.00 4.57 12.98
C CYS A 240 -14.90 4.69 11.91
N GLU A 241 -13.64 4.85 12.31
CA GLU A 241 -12.48 4.86 11.39
C GLU A 241 -12.35 3.55 10.61
N SER A 242 -12.51 2.41 11.31
CA SER A 242 -12.43 1.09 10.68
C SER A 242 -13.55 0.88 9.68
N LEU A 243 -14.77 1.30 10.00
CA LEU A 243 -15.92 1.23 9.09
C LEU A 243 -15.75 2.14 7.89
N ASP A 244 -15.32 3.39 8.08
CA ASP A 244 -15.13 4.33 6.99
C ASP A 244 -14.05 3.85 6.01
N TYR A 245 -12.94 3.30 6.54
CA TYR A 245 -11.92 2.61 5.73
C TYR A 245 -12.52 1.45 4.92
N LEU A 246 -13.34 0.60 5.55
CA LEU A 246 -13.97 -0.54 4.89
C LEU A 246 -15.00 -0.10 3.84
N PHE A 247 -15.71 1.00 4.07
CA PHE A 247 -16.63 1.57 3.10
C PHE A 247 -15.87 2.12 1.89
N GLN A 248 -14.81 2.90 2.11
CA GLN A 248 -13.95 3.40 1.04
C GLN A 248 -13.37 2.24 0.23
N LEU A 249 -12.81 1.24 0.91
CA LEU A 249 -12.25 0.06 0.27
C LEU A 249 -13.31 -0.70 -0.55
N ALA A 250 -14.53 -0.87 -0.04
CA ALA A 250 -15.60 -1.53 -0.79
C ALA A 250 -16.00 -0.77 -2.05
N VAL A 251 -16.08 0.56 -1.98
CA VAL A 251 -16.35 1.41 -3.14
C VAL A 251 -15.22 1.29 -4.16
N GLU A 252 -13.96 1.37 -3.74
CA GLU A 252 -12.81 1.22 -4.64
C GLU A 252 -12.72 -0.19 -5.23
N MET A 253 -12.97 -1.24 -4.44
CA MET A 253 -13.07 -2.61 -4.93
C MET A 253 -14.17 -2.77 -5.98
N HIS A 254 -15.30 -2.08 -5.81
CA HIS A 254 -16.38 -2.08 -6.78
C HIS A 254 -15.99 -1.35 -8.07
N LYS A 255 -15.40 -0.15 -7.96
CA LYS A 255 -14.87 0.64 -9.10
C LYS A 255 -13.83 -0.16 -9.90
N LEU A 256 -12.98 -0.93 -9.23
CA LEU A 256 -11.97 -1.80 -9.84
C LEU A 256 -12.52 -3.15 -10.35
N GLY A 257 -13.82 -3.43 -10.18
CA GLY A 257 -14.44 -4.67 -10.65
C GLY A 257 -14.02 -5.94 -9.87
N LEU A 258 -13.43 -5.80 -8.68
CA LEU A 258 -12.88 -6.91 -7.90
C LEU A 258 -13.97 -7.88 -7.40
N LYS A 259 -15.21 -7.40 -7.25
CA LYS A 259 -16.34 -8.22 -6.81
C LYS A 259 -16.87 -9.20 -7.88
N ALA A 260 -16.83 -8.81 -9.15
CA ALA A 260 -17.22 -9.66 -10.28
C ALA A 260 -16.21 -10.81 -10.53
N LYS A 261 -14.93 -10.60 -10.16
CA LYS A 261 -13.89 -11.63 -10.27
C LYS A 261 -13.88 -12.59 -9.07
N MET A 262 -14.18 -12.14 -7.86
CA MET A 262 -14.22 -13.03 -6.68
C MET A 262 -15.38 -14.02 -6.70
N SER A 263 -16.58 -13.68 -7.20
CA SER A 263 -17.69 -14.65 -7.30
C SER A 263 -17.43 -15.74 -8.35
N LYS A 264 -16.69 -15.40 -9.42
CA LYS A 264 -16.22 -16.34 -10.45
C LYS A 264 -15.09 -17.22 -9.91
N LEU A 265 -14.15 -16.64 -9.15
CA LEU A 265 -13.05 -17.35 -8.48
C LEU A 265 -13.53 -18.24 -7.33
N LEU A 266 -14.57 -17.87 -6.58
CA LEU A 266 -15.16 -18.72 -5.52
C LEU A 266 -15.94 -19.90 -6.10
N LYS A 267 -16.65 -19.73 -7.23
CA LYS A 267 -17.29 -20.86 -7.95
C LYS A 267 -16.25 -21.82 -8.55
N ILE A 268 -15.09 -21.32 -8.95
CA ILE A 268 -13.96 -22.15 -9.42
C ILE A 268 -13.25 -22.81 -8.23
N ALA A 269 -13.00 -22.08 -7.13
CA ALA A 269 -12.36 -22.61 -5.93
C ALA A 269 -13.22 -23.68 -5.20
N GLN A 270 -14.56 -23.55 -5.23
CA GLN A 270 -15.47 -24.58 -4.71
C GLN A 270 -15.56 -25.83 -5.61
N ARG A 271 -15.18 -25.74 -6.89
CA ARG A 271 -15.00 -26.91 -7.77
C ARG A 271 -13.61 -27.53 -7.69
N VAL A 272 -12.63 -26.84 -7.09
CA VAL A 272 -11.20 -27.22 -7.07
C VAL A 272 -10.71 -27.60 -5.66
N LEU A 273 -11.59 -27.71 -4.67
CA LEU A 273 -11.27 -28.34 -3.37
C LEU A 273 -11.80 -29.79 -3.36
N PRO A 274 -10.94 -30.82 -3.51
CA PRO A 274 -11.37 -32.19 -3.32
C PRO A 274 -11.55 -32.47 -1.83
N THR A 275 -12.76 -32.88 -1.46
CA THR A 275 -12.98 -33.63 -0.22
C THR A 275 -12.19 -34.93 -0.30
N ARG A 276 -11.36 -35.16 0.73
CA ARG A 276 -10.53 -36.34 0.90
C ARG A 276 -11.38 -37.62 0.83
N LYS A 277 -11.22 -38.42 -0.23
CA LYS A 277 -11.42 -39.89 -0.24
C LYS A 277 -10.45 -40.56 -1.21
N VAL A 278 -10.19 -41.83 -0.90
CA VAL A 278 -9.08 -42.73 -1.28
C VAL A 278 -9.20 -43.32 -2.70
N ALA A 279 -8.04 -43.54 -3.36
CA ALA A 279 -7.76 -44.32 -4.59
C ALA A 279 -8.48 -43.85 -5.88
N ASP A 280 -7.97 -43.95 -7.12
CA ASP A 280 -7.06 -44.88 -7.80
C ASP A 280 -6.52 -44.19 -9.08
N GLU A 281 -5.61 -44.87 -9.78
CA GLU A 281 -4.76 -44.49 -10.92
C GLU A 281 -5.38 -43.74 -12.13
N GLY A 282 -4.55 -42.88 -12.74
CA GLY A 282 -4.31 -42.83 -14.20
C GLY A 282 -5.27 -42.03 -15.10
N SER A 283 -4.83 -40.84 -15.53
CA SER A 283 -4.72 -40.45 -16.96
C SER A 283 -4.46 -38.95 -17.11
N THR A 284 -3.43 -38.63 -17.89
CA THR A 284 -2.99 -37.31 -18.33
C THR A 284 -4.03 -36.62 -19.23
N GLU A 285 -4.34 -35.35 -18.96
CA GLU A 285 -4.73 -34.41 -20.02
C GLU A 285 -4.38 -32.97 -19.62
N THR A 286 -3.48 -32.38 -20.41
CA THR A 286 -2.95 -31.03 -20.29
C THR A 286 -3.86 -30.02 -20.97
N THR A 287 -4.38 -29.06 -20.22
CA THR A 287 -4.88 -27.79 -20.77
C THR A 287 -4.17 -26.63 -20.09
N THR A 288 -3.30 -25.98 -20.86
CA THR A 288 -2.52 -24.80 -20.51
C THR A 288 -3.41 -23.57 -20.35
N ASP A 289 -3.78 -23.23 -19.12
CA ASP A 289 -4.24 -21.89 -18.76
C ASP A 289 -3.01 -21.00 -18.48
N ALA A 290 -2.86 -19.93 -19.26
CA ALA A 290 -1.75 -19.00 -19.17
C ALA A 290 -1.71 -18.32 -17.78
N ILE A 291 -0.73 -18.69 -16.97
CA ILE A 291 -0.41 -18.06 -15.69
C ILE A 291 -0.13 -16.58 -15.94
N THR A 292 -0.93 -15.68 -15.36
CA THR A 292 -0.61 -14.25 -15.37
C THR A 292 0.63 -14.02 -14.50
N GLN A 293 1.80 -13.92 -15.14
CA GLN A 293 3.07 -13.77 -14.44
C GLN A 293 3.23 -12.32 -13.95
N HIS A 294 3.30 -12.13 -12.63
CA HIS A 294 3.59 -10.83 -12.03
C HIS A 294 5.10 -10.54 -12.07
N TYR A 295 5.46 -9.27 -12.24
CA TYR A 295 6.84 -8.80 -12.20
C TYR A 295 7.06 -7.81 -11.07
N ASP A 296 8.19 -7.92 -10.38
CA ASP A 296 8.69 -6.93 -9.41
C ASP A 296 10.01 -6.35 -9.95
N LEU A 297 10.35 -5.10 -9.62
CA LEU A 297 11.61 -4.44 -10.01
C LEU A 297 12.49 -4.21 -8.79
N LEU A 298 13.73 -4.69 -8.81
CA LEU A 298 14.70 -4.48 -7.75
C LEU A 298 15.97 -3.82 -8.31
N PHE A 299 16.29 -2.64 -7.80
CA PHE A 299 17.62 -2.06 -7.95
C PHE A 299 18.54 -2.68 -6.90
N LEU A 300 19.52 -3.46 -7.35
CA LEU A 300 20.61 -3.92 -6.51
C LEU A 300 21.82 -3.04 -6.83
N VAL A 301 22.21 -2.17 -5.88
CA VAL A 301 23.23 -1.15 -6.15
C VAL A 301 24.42 -1.33 -5.23
N ASP A 302 25.60 -1.30 -5.82
CA ASP A 302 26.80 -0.98 -5.09
C ASP A 302 26.75 0.48 -4.61
N ALA A 303 27.05 0.68 -3.33
CA ALA A 303 27.10 1.98 -2.66
C ALA A 303 28.48 2.25 -2.02
N THR A 304 29.56 1.77 -2.64
CA THR A 304 30.94 2.17 -2.33
C THR A 304 31.28 3.56 -2.90
N ALA A 305 32.48 4.06 -2.59
CA ALA A 305 32.91 5.43 -2.89
C ALA A 305 32.93 5.78 -4.39
N SER A 306 33.10 4.80 -5.28
CA SER A 306 33.19 5.01 -6.73
C SER A 306 31.83 5.12 -7.43
N MET A 307 30.74 4.78 -6.75
CA MET A 307 29.40 4.65 -7.34
C MET A 307 28.60 5.95 -7.46
N GLY A 308 29.22 7.12 -7.22
CA GLY A 308 28.51 8.40 -7.17
C GLY A 308 27.69 8.73 -8.41
N SER A 309 28.18 8.43 -9.62
CA SER A 309 27.41 8.68 -10.85
C SER A 309 26.22 7.73 -11.02
N TYR A 310 26.32 6.48 -10.58
CA TYR A 310 25.23 5.51 -10.60
C TYR A 310 24.13 5.86 -9.59
N LEU A 311 24.50 6.26 -8.37
CA LEU A 311 23.53 6.67 -7.36
C LEU A 311 22.83 7.98 -7.77
N HIS A 312 23.56 8.91 -8.40
CA HIS A 312 22.93 10.10 -8.98
C HIS A 312 22.00 9.75 -10.14
N ALA A 313 22.39 8.81 -11.00
CA ALA A 313 21.54 8.32 -12.09
C ALA A 313 20.27 7.65 -11.58
N LEU A 314 20.36 6.84 -10.53
CA LEU A 314 19.19 6.23 -9.88
C LEU A 314 18.24 7.33 -9.38
N ASN A 315 18.76 8.37 -8.73
CA ASN A 315 17.96 9.51 -8.27
C ASN A 315 17.25 10.24 -9.42
N GLN A 316 17.87 10.33 -10.60
CA GLN A 316 17.28 10.94 -11.79
C GLN A 316 16.21 10.05 -12.45
N ALA A 317 16.47 8.75 -12.56
CA ALA A 317 15.59 7.81 -13.27
C ALA A 317 14.37 7.40 -12.43
N LEU A 318 14.51 7.30 -11.10
CA LEU A 318 13.52 6.66 -10.24
C LEU A 318 12.12 7.29 -10.27
N PRO A 319 11.94 8.64 -10.27
CA PRO A 319 10.61 9.24 -10.43
C PRO A 319 9.93 8.80 -11.74
N GLN A 320 10.68 8.80 -12.85
CA GLN A 320 10.17 8.36 -14.15
C GLN A 320 9.82 6.87 -14.14
N ILE A 321 10.61 6.03 -13.48
CA ILE A 321 10.35 4.59 -13.35
C ILE A 321 9.09 4.32 -12.54
N ILE A 322 8.88 5.06 -11.45
CA ILE A 322 7.67 4.95 -10.62
C ILE A 322 6.45 5.35 -11.45
N ALA A 323 6.50 6.49 -12.15
CA ALA A 323 5.44 6.96 -13.03
C ALA A 323 5.15 5.94 -14.15
N LEU A 324 6.18 5.46 -14.85
CA LEU A 324 6.07 4.39 -15.84
C LEU A 324 5.39 3.15 -15.27
N SER A 325 5.77 2.73 -14.07
CA SER A 325 5.22 1.54 -13.43
C SER A 325 3.74 1.71 -13.09
N LYS A 326 3.32 2.89 -12.63
CA LYS A 326 1.92 3.21 -12.35
C LYS A 326 1.07 3.24 -13.63
N LEU A 327 1.58 3.87 -14.70
CA LEU A 327 0.85 4.02 -15.96
C LEU A 327 0.76 2.71 -16.74
N THR A 328 1.83 1.93 -16.75
CA THR A 328 1.89 0.69 -17.56
C THR A 328 1.53 -0.58 -16.78
N ASN A 329 1.44 -0.49 -15.45
CA ASN A 329 1.29 -1.62 -14.54
C ASN A 329 2.34 -2.72 -14.79
N CYS A 330 3.55 -2.33 -15.22
CA CYS A 330 4.60 -3.27 -15.62
C CYS A 330 5.29 -3.95 -14.44
N PHE A 331 5.32 -3.28 -13.28
CA PHE A 331 5.84 -3.81 -12.04
C PHE A 331 4.81 -3.64 -10.93
N ALA A 332 4.57 -4.71 -10.18
CA ALA A 332 3.70 -4.67 -9.01
C ALA A 332 4.39 -4.00 -7.81
N ARG A 333 5.72 -4.16 -7.71
CA ARG A 333 6.53 -3.60 -6.63
C ARG A 333 7.88 -3.13 -7.14
N ILE A 334 8.42 -2.09 -6.52
CA ILE A 334 9.75 -1.55 -6.78
C ILE A 334 10.53 -1.56 -5.45
N GLY A 335 11.81 -1.90 -5.50
CA GLY A 335 12.68 -1.84 -4.33
C GLY A 335 14.10 -1.41 -4.71
N ILE A 336 14.81 -0.85 -3.74
CA ILE A 336 16.23 -0.54 -3.77
C ILE A 336 16.92 -1.29 -2.63
N LEU A 337 17.94 -2.07 -2.97
CA LEU A 337 18.82 -2.76 -2.06
C LEU A 337 20.24 -2.31 -2.35
N ALA A 338 20.85 -1.59 -1.41
CA ALA A 338 22.26 -1.22 -1.50
C ALA A 338 23.12 -2.23 -0.74
N TYR A 339 24.25 -2.60 -1.34
CA TYR A 339 25.32 -3.34 -0.67
C TYR A 339 26.62 -2.53 -0.68
N ARG A 340 27.50 -2.84 0.28
CA ARG A 340 28.80 -2.20 0.45
C ARG A 340 29.83 -3.25 0.84
N ASP A 341 31.07 -2.82 1.04
CA ASP A 341 32.15 -3.69 1.44
C ASP A 341 32.14 -4.12 2.90
N TYR A 342 32.80 -5.25 3.16
CA TYR A 342 33.04 -5.80 4.49
C TYR A 342 34.10 -5.02 5.30
N ASP A 343 34.73 -4.01 4.70
CA ASP A 343 35.68 -3.10 5.35
C ASP A 343 35.01 -1.83 5.92
N CYS A 344 33.71 -1.65 5.69
CA CYS A 344 32.94 -0.49 6.13
C CYS A 344 32.91 -0.39 7.67
N THR A 345 33.62 0.59 8.22
CA THR A 345 33.82 0.79 9.66
C THR A 345 32.56 1.20 10.44
N GLY A 346 31.42 1.41 9.77
CA GLY A 346 30.15 1.86 10.36
C GLY A 346 29.01 0.83 10.39
N GLY A 347 29.24 -0.42 9.98
CA GLY A 347 28.27 -1.53 10.16
C GLY A 347 27.07 -1.60 9.20
N GLN A 348 26.92 -0.69 8.23
CA GLN A 348 25.83 -0.74 7.23
C GLN A 348 26.23 -1.47 5.94
N LEU A 349 26.48 -2.79 6.06
CA LEU A 349 26.82 -3.66 4.92
C LEU A 349 25.68 -3.75 3.88
N LEU A 350 24.43 -3.78 4.35
CA LEU A 350 23.24 -3.85 3.51
C LEU A 350 22.23 -2.81 3.98
N GLU A 351 21.62 -2.12 3.01
CA GLU A 351 20.58 -1.13 3.26
C GLU A 351 19.39 -1.42 2.34
N TRP A 352 18.22 -1.64 2.92
CA TRP A 352 17.05 -2.15 2.20
C TRP A 352 15.84 -1.22 2.36
N SER A 353 15.34 -0.74 1.24
CA SER A 353 14.17 0.17 1.17
C SER A 353 12.86 -0.44 1.61
N GLN A 354 12.74 -1.77 1.66
CA GLN A 354 11.44 -2.45 1.60
C GLN A 354 10.78 -2.31 0.22
N TRP A 355 9.70 -3.06 0.02
CA TRP A 355 9.00 -3.03 -1.27
C TRP A 355 8.01 -1.87 -1.29
N PHE A 356 8.21 -0.92 -2.20
CA PHE A 356 7.17 0.02 -2.63
C PHE A 356 6.18 -0.74 -3.51
N THR A 357 4.90 -0.73 -3.17
CA THR A 357 3.84 -1.38 -3.94
C THR A 357 3.18 -0.36 -4.85
N VAL A 358 3.30 -0.56 -6.16
CA VAL A 358 2.79 0.39 -7.16
C VAL A 358 1.27 0.48 -7.02
N GLY A 359 0.75 1.71 -6.86
CA GLY A 359 -0.69 1.98 -6.74
C GLY A 359 -1.31 1.73 -5.35
N SER A 360 -0.54 1.38 -4.32
CA SER A 360 -1.07 1.26 -2.95
C SER A 360 -1.13 2.61 -2.21
N MET A 361 -2.20 2.81 -1.45
CA MET A 361 -2.45 4.03 -0.63
C MET A 361 -2.03 3.88 0.84
N GLN A 362 -1.41 2.75 1.22
CA GLN A 362 -0.87 2.55 2.57
C GLN A 362 0.42 3.36 2.78
N HIS A 363 0.87 3.52 4.03
CA HIS A 363 2.19 4.08 4.31
C HIS A 363 3.27 3.22 3.64
N GLN A 364 4.00 3.82 2.70
CA GLN A 364 4.97 3.15 1.84
C GLN A 364 6.39 3.62 2.15
N PRO A 365 7.40 2.79 1.88
CA PRO A 365 8.77 3.28 1.89
C PRO A 365 8.94 4.37 0.82
N ASP A 366 9.57 5.48 1.21
CA ASP A 366 9.93 6.55 0.29
C ASP A 366 11.23 6.17 -0.43
N LEU A 367 11.08 5.54 -1.61
CA LEU A 367 12.22 5.11 -2.42
C LEU A 367 13.07 6.30 -2.90
N ILE A 368 12.43 7.45 -3.16
CA ILE A 368 13.12 8.65 -3.63
C ILE A 368 13.97 9.22 -2.49
N ALA A 369 13.42 9.33 -1.28
CA ALA A 369 14.18 9.75 -0.12
C ALA A 369 15.32 8.77 0.19
N MET A 370 15.08 7.45 0.09
CA MET A 370 16.16 6.48 0.28
C MET A 370 17.27 6.65 -0.76
N ALA A 371 16.94 6.70 -2.06
CA ALA A 371 17.93 6.89 -3.12
C ALA A 371 18.76 8.17 -2.93
N ARG A 372 18.15 9.25 -2.43
CA ARG A 372 18.83 10.52 -2.14
C ARG A 372 19.76 10.43 -0.93
N ASN A 373 19.40 9.61 0.06
CA ASN A 373 20.12 9.47 1.33
C ASN A 373 21.15 8.33 1.34
N LEU A 374 21.25 7.54 0.25
CA LEU A 374 22.25 6.49 0.15
C LEU A 374 23.66 7.06 0.29
N GLN A 375 24.32 6.72 1.39
CA GLN A 375 25.69 7.13 1.65
C GLN A 375 26.67 6.21 0.93
N MET A 376 27.65 6.82 0.25
CA MET A 376 28.79 6.12 -0.31
C MET A 376 29.82 5.87 0.79
N VAL A 377 30.02 4.61 1.17
CA VAL A 377 30.92 4.21 2.26
C VAL A 377 31.68 2.95 1.86
N GLY A 378 32.95 2.84 2.23
CA GLY A 378 33.81 1.69 1.89
C GLY A 378 34.69 1.93 0.67
N GLY A 379 35.01 0.86 -0.07
CA GLY A 379 35.80 0.91 -1.30
C GLY A 379 37.32 0.88 -1.09
N ARG A 380 37.82 0.47 0.09
CA ARG A 380 39.26 0.22 0.30
C ARG A 380 39.63 -1.24 0.10
N SER A 381 38.65 -2.14 0.12
CA SER A 381 38.78 -3.54 -0.27
C SER A 381 38.22 -3.78 -1.66
N TRP A 382 38.94 -4.54 -2.46
CA TRP A 382 38.46 -5.06 -3.74
C TRP A 382 38.74 -6.56 -3.71
N PRO A 383 37.76 -7.47 -3.93
CA PRO A 383 36.39 -7.32 -4.48
C PRO A 383 35.28 -6.91 -3.48
N GLU A 384 34.03 -6.75 -3.96
CA GLU A 384 32.88 -6.27 -3.16
C GLU A 384 31.85 -7.34 -2.76
N ALA A 385 30.90 -6.97 -1.88
CA ALA A 385 29.90 -7.86 -1.30
C ALA A 385 28.69 -8.19 -2.20
N VAL A 386 28.88 -8.30 -3.52
CA VAL A 386 27.79 -8.53 -4.50
C VAL A 386 27.04 -9.82 -4.21
N LYS A 387 27.75 -10.91 -3.84
CA LYS A 387 27.14 -12.21 -3.47
C LYS A 387 26.20 -12.04 -2.28
N THR A 388 26.63 -11.27 -1.29
CA THR A 388 25.82 -10.92 -0.11
C THR A 388 24.57 -10.13 -0.51
N GLY A 389 24.72 -9.15 -1.40
CA GLY A 389 23.61 -8.38 -1.98
C GLY A 389 22.58 -9.28 -2.68
N LEU A 390 23.04 -10.19 -3.55
CA LEU A 390 22.18 -11.15 -4.25
C LEU A 390 21.48 -12.14 -3.31
N ALA A 391 22.17 -12.61 -2.26
CA ALA A 391 21.56 -13.47 -1.23
C ALA A 391 20.42 -12.74 -0.51
N LYS A 392 20.64 -11.47 -0.14
CA LYS A 392 19.60 -10.63 0.46
C LYS A 392 18.47 -10.34 -0.52
N ALA A 393 18.76 -10.07 -1.79
CA ALA A 393 17.76 -9.91 -2.84
C ALA A 393 16.86 -11.15 -2.91
N HIS A 394 17.44 -12.35 -3.06
CA HIS A 394 16.71 -13.61 -3.09
C HIS A 394 15.83 -13.85 -1.85
N ARG A 395 16.29 -13.43 -0.67
CA ARG A 395 15.47 -13.49 0.56
C ARG A 395 14.20 -12.65 0.47
N VAL A 396 14.27 -11.44 -0.10
CA VAL A 396 13.15 -10.48 -0.12
C VAL A 396 12.23 -10.65 -1.33
N MET A 397 12.65 -11.38 -2.35
CA MET A 397 11.81 -11.81 -3.47
C MET A 397 10.71 -12.78 -3.04
N ARG A 398 9.63 -12.86 -3.82
CA ARG A 398 8.47 -13.75 -3.59
C ARG A 398 8.35 -14.79 -4.70
N SER A 399 7.76 -15.94 -4.40
CA SER A 399 7.71 -17.07 -5.34
C SER A 399 6.63 -17.00 -6.41
N ASN A 400 5.66 -16.10 -6.26
CA ASN A 400 4.56 -15.91 -7.21
C ASN A 400 4.80 -14.75 -8.19
N ALA A 401 6.04 -14.26 -8.31
CA ALA A 401 6.43 -13.22 -9.26
C ALA A 401 7.87 -13.46 -9.74
N LYS A 402 8.19 -13.07 -10.98
CA LYS A 402 9.57 -13.01 -11.47
C LYS A 402 10.12 -11.62 -11.18
N THR A 403 11.31 -11.51 -10.60
CA THR A 403 11.90 -10.21 -10.26
C THR A 403 12.87 -9.77 -11.34
N LEU A 404 12.69 -8.57 -11.91
CA LEU A 404 13.74 -7.95 -12.72
C LEU A 404 14.72 -7.25 -11.77
N VAL A 405 15.97 -7.68 -11.77
CA VAL A 405 17.04 -7.07 -10.98
C VAL A 405 17.89 -6.21 -11.89
N VAL A 406 17.92 -4.90 -11.64
CA VAL A 406 18.89 -3.99 -12.26
C VAL A 406 20.07 -3.84 -11.31
N LEU A 407 21.20 -4.43 -11.69
CA LEU A 407 22.43 -4.47 -10.90
C LEU A 407 23.36 -3.35 -11.35
N TYR A 408 23.59 -2.36 -10.48
CA TYR A 408 24.64 -1.36 -10.67
C TYR A 408 25.87 -1.78 -9.88
N ALA A 409 26.98 -2.04 -10.57
CA ALA A 409 28.22 -2.49 -9.96
C ALA A 409 29.41 -2.00 -10.76
N ASP A 410 30.52 -1.70 -10.10
CA ASP A 410 31.79 -1.40 -10.77
C ASP A 410 32.94 -2.35 -10.39
N ALA A 411 32.72 -3.24 -9.42
CA ALA A 411 33.68 -4.25 -8.98
C ALA A 411 33.06 -5.67 -8.93
N PRO A 412 33.85 -6.72 -9.24
CA PRO A 412 33.39 -8.10 -9.27
C PRO A 412 33.12 -8.66 -7.86
N PRO A 413 32.45 -9.82 -7.75
CA PRO A 413 32.30 -10.56 -6.49
C PRO A 413 33.61 -11.27 -6.08
N HIS A 414 33.67 -11.74 -4.82
CA HIS A 414 34.77 -12.58 -4.35
C HIS A 414 34.70 -14.00 -4.95
N PHE A 415 35.78 -14.47 -5.59
CA PHE A 415 35.95 -15.87 -6.02
C PHE A 415 36.94 -16.63 -5.11
N GLY A 416 36.91 -17.97 -5.15
CA GLY A 416 37.71 -18.84 -4.27
C GLY A 416 39.23 -18.62 -4.27
N ASP A 417 39.82 -18.12 -5.36
CA ASP A 417 41.28 -17.93 -5.49
C ASP A 417 41.80 -16.59 -4.91
N PHE A 418 40.92 -15.71 -4.43
CA PHE A 418 41.33 -14.46 -3.78
C PHE A 418 41.80 -14.68 -2.33
N LYS A 419 42.70 -15.64 -2.09
CA LYS A 419 43.34 -15.88 -0.78
C LYS A 419 44.20 -14.70 -0.28
N ARG A 420 44.35 -13.64 -1.07
CA ARG A 420 45.09 -12.42 -0.72
C ARG A 420 44.31 -11.39 0.10
N PHE A 421 42.99 -11.56 0.30
CA PHE A 421 42.16 -10.55 0.97
C PHE A 421 41.33 -11.15 2.11
N GLU A 422 41.48 -10.62 3.33
CA GLU A 422 40.72 -11.02 4.53
C GLU A 422 39.20 -10.87 4.37
N THR A 423 38.74 -10.06 3.41
CA THR A 423 37.32 -9.77 3.14
C THR A 423 36.54 -10.95 2.58
N ASN A 424 37.18 -11.86 1.82
CA ASN A 424 36.53 -13.07 1.31
C ASN A 424 36.10 -14.01 2.44
N ALA A 425 36.91 -14.10 3.52
CA ALA A 425 36.57 -14.91 4.68
C ALA A 425 35.31 -14.37 5.39
N ARG A 426 35.18 -13.04 5.51
CA ARG A 426 34.01 -12.38 6.12
C ARG A 426 32.74 -12.58 5.30
N GLU A 427 32.81 -12.47 3.97
CA GLU A 427 31.67 -12.74 3.10
C GLU A 427 31.19 -14.19 3.22
N ARG A 428 32.13 -15.15 3.18
CA ARG A 428 31.80 -16.57 3.36
C ARG A 428 31.18 -16.85 4.71
N GLU A 429 31.73 -16.29 5.79
CA GLU A 429 31.17 -16.43 7.14
C GLU A 429 29.73 -15.89 7.22
N ALA A 430 29.49 -14.70 6.65
CA ALA A 430 28.17 -14.10 6.64
C ALA A 430 27.14 -14.92 5.85
N LEU A 431 27.53 -15.49 4.71
CA LEU A 431 26.68 -16.31 3.85
C LEU A 431 26.43 -17.72 4.43
N LEU A 432 27.39 -18.30 5.15
CA LEU A 432 27.28 -19.62 5.79
C LEU A 432 26.56 -19.59 7.15
N LYS A 433 26.27 -18.42 7.69
CA LYS A 433 25.53 -18.28 8.96
C LYS A 433 24.20 -19.03 8.90
N SER A 434 23.98 -19.95 9.85
CA SER A 434 22.76 -20.77 9.92
C SER A 434 21.49 -19.91 9.94
N GLY A 435 20.51 -20.24 9.10
CA GLY A 435 19.28 -19.45 8.89
C GLY A 435 19.49 -18.10 8.19
N GLY A 436 20.74 -17.74 7.86
CA GLY A 436 21.12 -16.53 7.14
C GLY A 436 20.41 -16.44 5.79
N TYR A 437 19.99 -15.23 5.44
CA TYR A 437 19.32 -14.92 4.17
C TYR A 437 18.12 -15.84 3.83
N GLY A 438 17.37 -16.27 4.86
CA GLY A 438 16.20 -17.13 4.66
C GLY A 438 16.55 -18.60 4.40
N GLY A 439 17.71 -19.06 4.88
CA GLY A 439 18.19 -20.44 4.74
C GLY A 439 19.06 -20.69 3.51
N ASN A 440 18.98 -19.83 2.49
CA ASN A 440 19.67 -20.03 1.21
C ASN A 440 20.99 -19.25 1.09
N GLY A 441 21.48 -18.60 2.14
CA GLY A 441 22.74 -17.85 2.09
C GLY A 441 23.93 -18.68 1.58
N HIS A 442 24.02 -19.94 1.99
CA HIS A 442 25.08 -20.86 1.58
C HIS A 442 25.15 -21.06 0.05
N MET A 443 24.03 -20.99 -0.68
CA MET A 443 23.98 -21.13 -2.13
C MET A 443 24.71 -19.99 -2.86
N PHE A 444 24.81 -18.81 -2.24
CA PHE A 444 25.48 -17.65 -2.82
C PHE A 444 26.97 -17.58 -2.47
N THR A 445 27.49 -18.55 -1.70
CA THR A 445 28.96 -18.66 -1.50
C THR A 445 29.68 -19.01 -2.80
N ASP A 446 28.97 -19.68 -3.71
CA ASP A 446 29.38 -20.02 -5.06
C ASP A 446 28.54 -19.22 -6.07
N TRP A 447 29.20 -18.48 -6.95
CA TRP A 447 28.59 -17.59 -7.93
C TRP A 447 27.71 -18.34 -8.93
N ILE A 448 28.11 -19.55 -9.31
CA ILE A 448 27.41 -20.38 -10.30
C ILE A 448 26.12 -20.92 -9.67
N GLN A 449 26.21 -21.43 -8.45
CA GLN A 449 25.03 -21.91 -7.73
C GLN A 449 24.06 -20.78 -7.40
N GLY A 450 24.55 -19.61 -7.02
CA GLY A 450 23.72 -18.41 -6.82
C GLY A 450 23.00 -17.98 -8.10
N ALA A 451 23.71 -17.93 -9.24
CA ALA A 451 23.12 -17.60 -10.54
C ALA A 451 22.06 -18.63 -10.97
N ARG A 452 22.32 -19.93 -10.79
CA ARG A 452 21.35 -21.00 -11.06
C ARG A 452 20.12 -20.89 -10.16
N LEU A 453 20.30 -20.64 -8.87
CA LEU A 453 19.19 -20.45 -7.93
C LEU A 453 18.29 -19.28 -8.35
N LEU A 454 18.89 -18.18 -8.84
CA LEU A 454 18.13 -17.05 -9.38
C LEU A 454 17.41 -17.40 -10.69
N HIS A 455 17.89 -18.36 -11.48
CA HIS A 455 17.22 -18.77 -12.71
C HIS A 455 16.09 -19.79 -12.46
N GLU A 456 16.40 -20.87 -11.75
CA GLU A 456 15.56 -22.07 -11.61
C GLU A 456 14.77 -22.13 -10.29
N GLY A 457 15.18 -21.33 -9.30
CA GLY A 457 14.56 -21.34 -7.98
C GLY A 457 13.14 -20.81 -7.98
N SER A 458 12.39 -21.16 -6.92
CA SER A 458 11.01 -20.68 -6.74
C SER A 458 10.89 -19.15 -6.71
N ARG A 459 11.96 -18.45 -6.37
CA ARG A 459 12.07 -16.98 -6.37
C ARG A 459 13.03 -16.55 -7.47
N SER A 460 12.60 -16.70 -8.72
CA SER A 460 13.46 -16.45 -9.87
C SER A 460 13.60 -14.96 -10.20
N ALA A 461 14.73 -14.63 -10.79
CA ALA A 461 15.10 -13.29 -11.21
C ALA A 461 15.65 -13.28 -12.64
N GLN A 462 15.48 -12.14 -13.31
CA GLN A 462 16.18 -11.77 -14.52
C GLN A 462 17.14 -10.63 -14.17
N VAL A 463 18.44 -10.80 -14.38
CA VAL A 463 19.43 -9.81 -13.94
C VAL A 463 19.96 -9.02 -15.13
N ILE A 464 19.72 -7.71 -15.13
CA ILE A 464 20.35 -6.75 -16.04
C ILE A 464 21.49 -6.08 -15.30
N SER A 465 22.73 -6.36 -15.68
CA SER A 465 23.91 -5.75 -15.08
C SER A 465 24.31 -4.50 -15.87
N VAL A 466 24.42 -3.36 -15.21
CA VAL A 466 24.95 -2.11 -15.77
C VAL A 466 26.25 -1.80 -15.05
N ILE A 467 27.35 -1.96 -15.76
CA ILE A 467 28.70 -1.95 -15.21
C ILE A 467 29.61 -0.96 -15.92
N ASN A 468 30.68 -0.56 -15.25
CA ASN A 468 31.67 0.35 -15.83
C ASN A 468 32.48 -0.41 -16.88
N GLY A 469 32.49 0.05 -18.13
CA GLY A 469 33.22 -0.60 -19.24
C GLY A 469 34.74 -0.58 -19.11
N ARG A 470 35.30 0.07 -18.08
CA ARG A 470 36.73 0.03 -17.71
C ARG A 470 37.05 -0.99 -16.61
N SER A 471 36.05 -1.64 -16.02
CA SER A 471 36.23 -2.55 -14.89
C SER A 471 36.92 -3.85 -15.31
N SER A 472 37.96 -4.22 -14.58
CA SER A 472 38.63 -5.51 -14.71
C SER A 472 37.73 -6.58 -14.08
N LYS A 473 37.27 -7.55 -14.90
CA LYS A 473 36.46 -8.75 -14.55
C LYS A 473 34.94 -8.65 -14.76
N SER A 474 34.50 -8.16 -15.92
CA SER A 474 33.09 -8.18 -16.35
C SER A 474 32.49 -9.58 -16.57
N GLY A 475 33.32 -10.61 -16.77
CA GLY A 475 32.89 -11.98 -17.09
C GLY A 475 31.89 -12.58 -16.10
N CYS A 476 32.00 -12.22 -14.82
CA CYS A 476 31.04 -12.66 -13.79
C CYS A 476 29.63 -12.10 -14.00
N PHE A 477 29.52 -10.82 -14.40
CA PHE A 477 28.26 -10.15 -14.70
C PHE A 477 27.68 -10.60 -16.04
N GLU A 478 28.54 -10.84 -17.03
CA GLU A 478 28.17 -11.43 -18.32
C GLU A 478 27.56 -12.82 -18.11
N TYR A 479 28.20 -13.67 -17.29
CA TYR A 479 27.69 -14.99 -16.91
C TYR A 479 26.35 -14.90 -16.17
N LEU A 480 26.29 -14.10 -15.10
CA LEU A 480 25.06 -13.94 -14.29
C LEU A 480 23.89 -13.47 -15.13
N SER A 481 24.11 -12.44 -15.96
CA SER A 481 23.07 -11.87 -16.81
C SER A 481 22.63 -12.88 -17.88
N THR A 482 23.54 -13.66 -18.46
CA THR A 482 23.19 -14.68 -19.47
C THR A 482 22.41 -15.84 -18.87
N VAL A 483 22.84 -16.38 -17.72
CA VAL A 483 22.16 -17.51 -17.05
C VAL A 483 20.75 -17.12 -16.63
N THR A 484 20.59 -15.91 -16.08
CA THR A 484 19.29 -15.38 -15.64
C THR A 484 18.45 -14.77 -16.76
N GLU A 485 18.86 -14.94 -18.02
CA GLU A 485 18.15 -14.44 -19.21
C GLU A 485 18.02 -12.91 -19.29
N GLY A 486 18.87 -12.16 -18.59
CA GLY A 486 18.95 -10.71 -18.68
C GLY A 486 19.97 -10.22 -19.70
N ALA A 487 20.64 -9.11 -19.39
CA ALA A 487 21.61 -8.46 -20.26
C ALA A 487 22.75 -7.81 -19.46
N CYS A 488 23.95 -7.78 -20.01
CA CYS A 488 25.08 -7.09 -19.40
C CYS A 488 25.50 -5.89 -20.26
N ILE A 489 25.53 -4.72 -19.64
CA ILE A 489 25.69 -3.41 -20.27
C ILE A 489 26.96 -2.76 -19.75
N HIS A 490 27.86 -2.43 -20.67
CA HIS A 490 29.16 -1.82 -20.40
C HIS A 490 29.11 -0.34 -20.73
N LEU A 491 29.16 0.51 -19.72
CA LEU A 491 29.15 1.96 -19.90
C LEU A 491 30.45 2.43 -20.55
N THR A 492 30.34 3.18 -21.65
CA THR A 492 31.47 3.90 -22.26
C THR A 492 31.48 5.37 -21.84
N ASP A 493 30.33 5.91 -21.47
CA ASP A 493 30.17 7.17 -20.73
C ASP A 493 29.57 6.88 -19.35
N GLY A 494 30.32 7.18 -18.29
CA GLY A 494 29.91 6.99 -16.90
C GLY A 494 29.11 8.17 -16.33
N SER A 495 28.69 9.13 -17.14
CA SER A 495 27.88 10.26 -16.69
C SER A 495 26.52 9.78 -16.16
N ALA A 496 26.06 10.38 -15.06
CA ALA A 496 24.80 10.00 -14.44
C ALA A 496 23.60 10.13 -15.39
N ARG A 497 23.62 11.16 -16.25
CA ARG A 497 22.62 11.37 -17.30
C ARG A 497 22.56 10.19 -18.29
N ASN A 498 23.71 9.72 -18.75
CA ASN A 498 23.78 8.59 -19.68
C ASN A 498 23.31 7.29 -19.01
N ILE A 499 23.71 7.03 -17.76
CA ILE A 499 23.28 5.86 -16.98
C ILE A 499 21.74 5.88 -16.78
N SER A 500 21.19 7.04 -16.42
CA SER A 500 19.75 7.24 -16.26
C SER A 500 19.01 6.93 -17.56
N GLN A 501 19.46 7.51 -18.68
CA GLN A 501 18.86 7.29 -20.00
C GLN A 501 18.90 5.81 -20.40
N ILE A 502 20.06 5.15 -20.28
CA ILE A 502 20.23 3.72 -20.57
C ILE A 502 19.28 2.87 -19.72
N THR A 503 19.13 3.21 -18.45
CA THR A 503 18.25 2.46 -17.53
C THR A 503 16.79 2.56 -17.95
N ILE A 504 16.32 3.75 -18.32
CA ILE A 504 14.96 3.93 -18.85
C ILE A 504 14.77 3.18 -20.17
N ASP A 505 15.72 3.28 -21.09
CA ASP A 505 15.65 2.60 -22.40
C ASP A 505 15.66 1.07 -22.26
N LEU A 506 16.44 0.53 -21.31
CA LEU A 506 16.43 -0.90 -20.96
C LEU A 506 15.06 -1.34 -20.47
N LEU A 507 14.45 -0.59 -19.56
CA LEU A 507 13.12 -0.92 -19.03
C LEU A 507 12.04 -0.82 -20.11
N LEU A 508 12.09 0.20 -20.98
CA LEU A 508 11.19 0.35 -22.13
C LEU A 508 11.33 -0.81 -23.12
N ALA A 509 12.55 -1.17 -23.50
CA ALA A 509 12.82 -2.30 -24.38
C ALA A 509 12.37 -3.63 -23.75
N TRP A 510 12.61 -3.80 -22.44
CA TRP A 510 12.18 -4.98 -21.68
C TRP A 510 10.66 -5.11 -21.62
N MET A 511 9.95 -3.97 -21.49
CA MET A 511 8.49 -3.90 -21.58
C MET A 511 7.95 -4.16 -23.00
N GLY A 512 8.81 -4.09 -24.02
CA GLY A 512 8.44 -4.24 -25.42
C GLY A 512 7.86 -2.98 -26.05
N VAL A 513 8.06 -1.80 -25.43
CA VAL A 513 7.61 -0.52 -25.99
C VAL A 513 8.57 -0.09 -27.08
N LYS A 514 8.04 0.23 -28.26
CA LYS A 514 8.79 0.79 -29.38
C LYS A 514 8.66 2.29 -29.43
N LYS A 515 9.72 2.98 -29.82
CA LYS A 515 9.69 4.42 -30.10
C LYS A 515 9.49 4.64 -31.60
N GLU A 516 8.26 4.93 -32.02
CA GLU A 516 7.97 5.23 -33.43
C GLU A 516 8.73 6.49 -33.90
N GLY A 517 9.40 6.41 -35.05
CA GLY A 517 10.11 7.55 -35.66
C GLY A 517 11.45 7.94 -35.02
N SER A 518 11.97 7.15 -34.06
CA SER A 518 13.26 7.42 -33.42
C SER A 518 14.44 7.08 -34.33
N VAL A 519 15.26 8.07 -34.68
CA VAL A 519 16.59 7.84 -35.25
C VAL A 519 17.44 7.12 -34.19
N ALA A 520 17.96 5.94 -34.52
CA ALA A 520 18.82 5.13 -33.66
C ALA A 520 19.99 5.97 -33.15
N SER A 521 19.86 6.50 -31.94
CA SER A 521 20.89 7.34 -31.32
C SER A 521 21.83 6.41 -30.56
N PRO A 522 23.15 6.46 -30.83
CA PRO A 522 24.09 5.64 -30.09
C PRO A 522 24.07 6.05 -28.62
N LEU A 523 23.78 5.10 -27.74
CA LEU A 523 23.89 5.31 -26.30
C LEU A 523 25.36 5.16 -25.90
N GLY A 524 25.79 5.85 -24.84
CA GLY A 524 27.15 5.79 -24.31
C GLY A 524 27.45 4.47 -23.59
N ALA A 525 27.14 3.33 -24.21
CA ALA A 525 27.35 2.00 -23.67
C ALA A 525 27.42 0.93 -24.77
N GLN A 526 27.75 -0.28 -24.36
CA GLN A 526 27.82 -1.47 -25.20
C GLN A 526 27.08 -2.63 -24.55
N LEU A 527 26.38 -3.43 -25.36
CA LEU A 527 25.80 -4.69 -24.94
C LEU A 527 26.83 -5.81 -25.15
N SER A 528 27.07 -6.61 -24.11
CA SER A 528 27.91 -7.80 -24.20
C SER A 528 27.06 -9.06 -24.37
N CYS A 529 27.42 -9.92 -25.32
CA CYS A 529 26.82 -11.24 -25.53
C CYS A 529 27.91 -12.28 -25.76
N TYR A 530 27.79 -13.47 -25.18
CA TYR A 530 28.68 -14.58 -25.54
C TYR A 530 28.54 -14.93 -27.01
N ARG A 531 29.67 -15.14 -27.70
CA ARG A 531 29.69 -15.63 -29.09
C ARG A 531 29.10 -17.04 -29.18
N ASP A 532 29.36 -17.85 -28.16
CA ASP A 532 28.80 -19.18 -27.97
C ASP A 532 28.47 -19.36 -26.48
N ALA A 533 27.17 -19.52 -26.19
CA ALA A 533 26.66 -19.76 -24.84
C ALA A 533 26.27 -21.23 -24.62
N ALA A 534 26.57 -22.14 -25.56
CA ALA A 534 26.21 -23.54 -25.45
C ALA A 534 26.85 -24.17 -24.21
N GLY A 535 26.03 -24.83 -23.39
CA GLY A 535 26.45 -25.47 -22.14
C GLY A 535 26.73 -24.53 -20.97
N ILE A 536 26.41 -23.22 -21.08
CA ILE A 536 26.64 -22.26 -19.99
C ILE A 536 25.87 -22.62 -18.70
N ARG A 537 24.70 -23.25 -18.85
CA ARG A 537 23.83 -23.71 -17.74
C ARG A 537 24.27 -25.06 -17.15
N ASP A 538 25.13 -25.80 -17.84
CA ASP A 538 25.61 -27.12 -17.42
C ASP A 538 26.75 -27.02 -16.39
N ILE A 539 27.35 -25.84 -16.23
CA ILE A 539 28.44 -25.59 -15.27
C ILE A 539 27.92 -25.72 -13.84
N GLN A 540 28.57 -26.56 -13.01
CA GLN A 540 28.01 -26.92 -11.70
C GLN A 540 28.48 -26.05 -10.53
N SER A 541 29.67 -25.47 -10.61
CA SER A 541 30.28 -24.69 -9.52
C SER A 541 31.41 -23.79 -10.03
N GLU A 542 31.92 -22.91 -9.17
CA GLU A 542 33.12 -22.12 -9.43
C GLU A 542 34.39 -22.97 -9.63
N GLN A 543 34.40 -24.21 -9.14
CA GLN A 543 35.53 -25.14 -9.27
C GLN A 543 35.48 -25.97 -10.55
N ASP A 544 34.40 -25.86 -11.33
CA ASP A 544 34.23 -26.59 -12.57
C ASP A 544 35.26 -26.10 -13.62
N PRO A 545 36.15 -26.96 -14.14
CA PRO A 545 37.15 -26.55 -15.12
C PRO A 545 36.53 -25.98 -16.41
N ALA A 546 35.31 -26.38 -16.76
CA ALA A 546 34.61 -25.87 -17.95
C ALA A 546 34.19 -24.40 -17.79
N LEU A 547 34.16 -23.86 -16.57
CA LEU A 547 33.85 -22.45 -16.30
C LEU A 547 34.81 -21.50 -17.02
N GLY A 548 36.06 -21.90 -17.23
CA GLY A 548 37.08 -21.10 -17.91
C GLY A 548 36.70 -20.68 -19.34
N ARG A 549 35.74 -21.37 -19.99
CA ARG A 549 35.18 -20.97 -21.29
C ARG A 549 34.33 -19.70 -21.22
N PHE A 550 33.75 -19.41 -20.06
CA PHE A 550 32.79 -18.33 -19.87
C PHE A 550 33.31 -17.22 -18.94
N ILE A 551 34.04 -17.60 -17.89
CA ILE A 551 34.66 -16.66 -16.94
C ILE A 551 36.15 -16.98 -16.88
N ASN A 552 36.99 -16.05 -17.35
CA ASN A 552 38.43 -16.15 -17.12
C ASN A 552 38.78 -15.63 -15.72
N LEU A 553 38.99 -16.55 -14.78
CA LEU A 553 39.37 -16.22 -13.39
C LEU A 553 40.85 -15.81 -13.25
N ALA A 554 41.69 -16.11 -14.25
CA ALA A 554 43.14 -15.88 -14.23
C ALA A 554 43.57 -14.52 -14.81
N ASP A 555 42.74 -13.86 -15.63
CA ASP A 555 43.06 -12.55 -16.21
C ASP A 555 42.80 -11.42 -15.19
N VAL A 556 43.86 -11.04 -14.47
CA VAL A 556 43.85 -9.99 -13.44
C VAL A 556 44.05 -8.58 -14.04
N CYS A 557 44.23 -8.42 -15.34
CA CYS A 557 44.58 -7.13 -15.94
C CYS A 557 43.65 -6.77 -17.10
N PHE A 558 42.91 -5.67 -16.93
CA PHE A 558 42.28 -4.83 -17.96
C PHE A 558 42.16 -5.43 -19.37
N GLY A 559 40.98 -5.94 -19.74
CA GLY A 559 40.73 -6.42 -21.10
C GLY A 559 39.33 -6.99 -21.30
N ARG A 560 38.85 -6.88 -22.55
CA ARG A 560 37.60 -7.50 -23.00
C ARG A 560 37.79 -9.00 -23.18
N SER A 561 36.79 -9.80 -22.84
CA SER A 561 36.83 -11.24 -23.09
C SER A 561 36.80 -11.52 -24.60
N SER A 562 37.64 -12.44 -25.08
CA SER A 562 37.63 -12.90 -26.47
C SER A 562 36.38 -13.74 -26.80
N THR A 563 35.76 -14.35 -25.80
CA THR A 563 34.56 -15.19 -25.93
C THR A 563 33.27 -14.37 -25.99
N VAL A 564 33.36 -13.05 -25.76
CA VAL A 564 32.23 -12.12 -25.72
C VAL A 564 32.33 -11.13 -26.88
N GLU A 565 31.19 -10.90 -27.52
CA GLU A 565 31.00 -9.85 -28.51
C GLU A 565 30.43 -8.61 -27.82
N TYR A 566 30.97 -7.44 -28.17
CA TYR A 566 30.54 -6.15 -27.65
C TYR A 566 29.99 -5.32 -28.80
N ALA A 567 28.69 -5.04 -28.76
CA ALA A 567 28.01 -4.23 -29.76
C ALA A 567 27.63 -2.88 -29.19
N GLN A 568 27.78 -1.79 -29.97
CA GLN A 568 27.36 -0.45 -29.55
C GLN A 568 25.87 -0.46 -29.20
N LEU A 569 25.54 0.04 -28.01
CA LEU A 569 24.18 0.03 -27.53
C LEU A 569 23.33 1.01 -28.33
N SER A 570 22.22 0.50 -28.85
CA SER A 570 21.15 1.28 -29.47
C SER A 570 19.80 0.68 -29.08
N THR A 571 18.75 1.47 -29.21
CA THR A 571 17.38 1.03 -28.93
C THR A 571 16.99 -0.18 -29.79
N ASP A 572 17.37 -0.19 -31.08
CA ASP A 572 17.13 -1.33 -31.99
C ASP A 572 17.87 -2.61 -31.59
N LEU A 573 19.05 -2.47 -31.00
CA LEU A 573 19.81 -3.61 -30.52
C LEU A 573 19.14 -4.20 -29.28
N LEU A 574 18.72 -3.34 -28.35
CA LEU A 574 17.97 -3.75 -27.16
C LEU A 574 16.68 -4.48 -27.53
N GLU A 575 15.89 -3.92 -28.46
CA GLU A 575 14.64 -4.53 -28.89
C GLU A 575 14.79 -5.95 -29.46
N ARG A 576 15.93 -6.23 -30.11
CA ARG A 576 16.23 -7.51 -30.77
C ARG A 576 16.89 -8.53 -29.84
N ARG A 577 17.68 -8.08 -28.86
CA ARG A 577 18.55 -8.95 -28.05
C ARG A 577 18.09 -9.11 -26.60
N LEU A 578 17.30 -8.18 -26.07
CA LEU A 578 16.83 -8.25 -24.70
C LEU A 578 15.62 -9.19 -24.59
N ASN A 579 15.68 -10.14 -23.67
CA ASN A 579 14.52 -10.98 -23.36
C ASN A 579 13.47 -10.13 -22.63
N LYS A 580 12.30 -10.01 -23.24
CA LYS A 580 11.19 -9.17 -22.78
C LYS A 580 10.37 -9.88 -21.71
N ARG A 581 9.55 -9.12 -20.99
CA ARG A 581 8.47 -9.71 -20.19
C ARG A 581 7.58 -10.61 -21.05
N ALA A 582 7.15 -11.73 -20.48
CA ALA A 582 6.35 -12.75 -21.19
C ALA A 582 4.94 -12.26 -21.53
N THR A 583 4.34 -11.46 -20.63
CA THR A 583 3.02 -10.86 -20.87
C THR A 583 3.20 -9.53 -21.60
N PRO A 584 2.60 -9.29 -22.78
CA PRO A 584 2.64 -7.99 -23.44
C PRO A 584 2.09 -6.87 -22.55
N LEU A 585 2.48 -5.63 -22.85
CA LEU A 585 1.83 -4.46 -22.28
C LEU A 585 0.36 -4.39 -22.71
N GLN A 586 -0.48 -3.90 -21.80
CA GLN A 586 -1.85 -3.54 -22.13
C GLN A 586 -1.85 -2.36 -23.12
N ASP A 587 -2.86 -2.32 -23.99
CA ASP A 587 -3.07 -1.19 -24.88
C ASP A 587 -3.44 0.07 -24.07
N LEU A 588 -2.44 0.92 -23.86
CA LEU A 588 -2.57 2.10 -23.01
C LEU A 588 -3.53 3.13 -23.61
N SER A 589 -3.54 3.27 -24.94
CA SER A 589 -4.43 4.21 -25.66
C SER A 589 -5.88 3.78 -25.54
N ASN A 590 -6.18 2.51 -25.78
CA ASN A 590 -7.54 1.97 -25.58
C ASN A 590 -7.97 2.09 -24.11
N THR A 591 -7.06 1.88 -23.17
CA THR A 591 -7.33 2.04 -21.73
C THR A 591 -7.60 3.50 -21.37
N TYR A 592 -6.84 4.43 -21.94
CA TYR A 592 -7.06 5.87 -21.80
C TYR A 592 -8.43 6.28 -22.34
N LEU A 593 -8.83 5.81 -23.51
CA LEU A 593 -10.13 6.16 -24.09
C LEU A 593 -11.32 5.58 -23.32
N SER A 594 -11.16 4.36 -22.78
CA SER A 594 -12.26 3.60 -22.16
C SER A 594 -12.37 3.72 -20.63
N ASN A 595 -11.34 4.18 -19.93
CA ASN A 595 -11.30 4.23 -18.47
C ASN A 595 -11.01 5.66 -17.95
N GLU A 596 -12.03 6.30 -17.40
CA GLU A 596 -11.94 7.67 -16.86
C GLU A 596 -10.97 7.79 -15.69
N HIS A 597 -10.91 6.80 -14.78
CA HIS A 597 -9.95 6.80 -13.67
C HIS A 597 -8.51 6.69 -14.17
N TYR A 598 -8.28 5.89 -15.22
CA TYR A 598 -6.96 5.79 -15.84
C TYR A 598 -6.57 7.11 -16.52
N ARG A 599 -7.51 7.84 -17.16
CA ARG A 599 -7.22 9.20 -17.66
C ARG A 599 -6.81 10.17 -16.56
N MET A 600 -7.51 10.13 -15.43
CA MET A 600 -7.18 10.98 -14.27
C MET A 600 -5.79 10.64 -13.72
N LEU A 601 -5.45 9.35 -13.61
CA LEU A 601 -4.12 8.89 -13.22
C LEU A 601 -3.06 9.38 -14.22
N VAL A 602 -3.30 9.22 -15.53
CA VAL A 602 -2.41 9.70 -16.58
C VAL A 602 -2.19 11.21 -16.47
N ALA A 603 -3.25 11.99 -16.31
CA ALA A 603 -3.14 13.44 -16.15
C ALA A 603 -2.36 13.84 -14.88
N GLN A 604 -2.53 13.11 -13.77
CA GLN A 604 -1.80 13.34 -12.53
C GLN A 604 -0.30 13.05 -12.70
N GLU A 605 0.06 11.85 -13.16
CA GLU A 605 1.46 11.44 -13.28
C GLU A 605 2.20 12.25 -14.34
N LEU A 606 1.57 12.55 -15.49
CA LEU A 606 2.19 13.38 -16.51
C LEU A 606 2.37 14.84 -16.06
N ARG A 607 1.46 15.38 -15.23
CA ARG A 607 1.66 16.71 -14.64
C ARG A 607 2.90 16.75 -13.76
N GLU A 608 3.07 15.77 -12.88
CA GLU A 608 4.26 15.67 -12.01
C GLU A 608 5.55 15.54 -12.84
N ILE A 609 5.54 14.78 -13.94
CA ILE A 609 6.67 14.67 -14.85
C ILE A 609 6.96 15.99 -15.59
N ILE A 610 5.93 16.69 -16.08
CA ILE A 610 6.09 17.97 -16.78
C ILE A 610 6.68 19.04 -15.86
N GLU A 611 6.24 19.08 -14.60
CA GLU A 611 6.73 20.04 -13.60
C GLU A 611 8.20 19.77 -13.20
N THR A 612 8.65 18.52 -13.29
CA THR A 612 10.01 18.12 -12.86
C THR A 612 11.01 18.05 -14.00
N ASP A 613 10.66 17.42 -15.12
CA ASP A 613 11.51 17.30 -16.32
C ASP A 613 10.67 17.06 -17.58
N VAL A 614 10.21 18.17 -18.18
CA VAL A 614 9.41 18.17 -19.41
C VAL A 614 10.10 17.47 -20.60
N THR A 615 11.44 17.38 -20.61
CA THR A 615 12.16 16.73 -21.72
C THR A 615 11.85 15.24 -21.83
N THR A 616 11.47 14.64 -20.70
CA THR A 616 11.04 13.24 -20.62
C THR A 616 9.84 12.93 -21.50
N MET A 617 8.95 13.91 -21.73
CA MET A 617 7.77 13.74 -22.58
C MET A 617 8.12 13.40 -24.03
N SER A 618 9.19 13.99 -24.55
CA SER A 618 9.66 13.75 -25.93
C SER A 618 10.55 12.51 -26.04
N LEU A 619 11.19 12.11 -24.93
CA LEU A 619 12.15 11.01 -24.93
C LEU A 619 11.49 9.66 -24.65
N ASN A 620 10.46 9.63 -23.82
CA ASN A 620 9.77 8.43 -23.40
C ASN A 620 8.51 8.17 -24.25
N PRO A 621 8.45 7.10 -25.04
CA PRO A 621 7.32 6.80 -25.94
C PRO A 621 6.00 6.54 -25.20
N VAL A 622 6.04 6.04 -23.96
CA VAL A 622 4.82 5.86 -23.17
C VAL A 622 4.24 7.21 -22.78
N PHE A 623 5.08 8.11 -22.28
CA PHE A 623 4.61 9.44 -21.89
C PHE A 623 4.21 10.27 -23.10
N GLY A 624 4.98 10.24 -24.18
CA GLY A 624 4.65 11.02 -25.39
C GLY A 624 3.39 10.55 -26.12
N SER A 625 2.97 9.29 -25.92
CA SER A 625 1.74 8.74 -26.54
C SER A 625 0.47 8.94 -25.72
N LEU A 626 0.60 9.10 -24.39
CA LEU A 626 -0.48 9.36 -23.44
C LEU A 626 -0.69 10.87 -23.27
#